data_AF-A0A0N0K079-F1
#
_entry.id   AF-A0A0N0K079-F1
#
_cell.length_a   1.000
_cell.length_b   1.000
_cell.length_c   1.000
_cell.angle_alpha   90.00
_cell.angle_beta   90.00
_cell.angle_gamma   90.00
#
_symmetry.space_group_name_H-M   'P 1'
#
loop_
_entity.id
_entity.type
_entity.pdbx_description
1 polymer ?
#
loop_
_entity_poly.entity_id
_entity_poly.type
_entity_poly.pdbx_seq_one_letter_code
_entity_poly.pdbx_strand_id
1 'polypeptide(L)'
;MKEMKTASATPETRAALHEMMAAFEAFKGANDARLAEIEKKASADALLEEKVARIDQAVGQAQARLDRALSEARRPGISTESASAPSTAFGGPPPPPGG
;
A
#
# COMPACT_ATOMS: atom_id res chain seq x y z
N MET A 1 -26.71 6.38 -3.07
CA MET A 1 -25.57 5.43 -3.13
C MET A 1 -24.70 5.73 -4.35
N LYS A 2 -23.74 6.64 -4.23
CA LYS A 2 -22.75 6.93 -5.29
C LYS A 2 -21.46 7.34 -4.59
N GLU A 3 -20.58 6.40 -4.23
CA GLU A 3 -19.25 6.78 -3.71
C GLU A 3 -18.20 5.67 -3.61
N MET A 4 -18.38 4.50 -4.21
CA MET A 4 -17.29 3.48 -4.28
C MET A 4 -16.44 3.61 -5.56
N LYS A 5 -16.66 4.64 -6.39
CA LYS A 5 -16.21 4.66 -7.79
C LYS A 5 -14.92 5.45 -8.05
N THR A 6 -14.35 6.12 -7.04
CA THR A 6 -13.15 6.97 -7.18
C THR A 6 -11.85 6.30 -6.76
N ALA A 7 -11.88 5.29 -5.88
CA ALA A 7 -10.65 4.60 -5.45
C ALA A 7 -9.94 3.85 -6.59
N SER A 8 -10.69 3.39 -7.61
CA SER A 8 -10.16 2.69 -8.79
C SER A 8 -9.67 3.60 -9.92
N ALA A 9 -9.79 4.94 -9.79
CA ALA A 9 -9.54 5.85 -10.90
C ALA A 9 -8.11 6.43 -10.97
N THR A 10 -7.35 6.41 -9.88
CA THR A 10 -6.01 7.02 -9.88
C THR A 10 -5.02 6.18 -10.72
N PRO A 11 -4.09 6.81 -11.45
CA PRO A 11 -3.07 6.10 -12.21
C PRO A 11 -2.18 5.23 -11.31
N GLU A 12 -1.93 5.64 -10.07
CA GLU A 12 -1.15 4.91 -9.06
C GLU A 12 -1.84 3.61 -8.66
N THR A 13 -3.14 3.64 -8.38
CA THR A 13 -3.92 2.43 -8.07
C THR A 13 -3.93 1.47 -9.27
N ARG A 14 -4.06 1.99 -10.49
CA ARG A 14 -4.03 1.17 -11.71
C ARG A 14 -2.66 0.51 -11.93
N ALA A 15 -1.57 1.23 -11.66
CA ALA A 15 -0.22 0.69 -11.74
C ALA A 15 0.03 -0.40 -10.68
N ALA A 16 -0.35 -0.15 -9.43
CA ALA A 16 -0.23 -1.14 -8.34
C ALA A 16 -1.07 -2.40 -8.60
N LEU A 17 -2.26 -2.25 -9.19
CA LEU A 17 -3.10 -3.37 -9.60
C LEU A 17 -2.43 -4.20 -10.70
N HIS A 18 -1.85 -3.56 -11.71
CA HIS A 18 -1.13 -4.26 -12.77
C HIS A 18 0.09 -5.03 -12.22
N GLU A 19 0.84 -4.43 -11.28
CA GLU A 19 1.94 -5.09 -10.59
C GLU A 19 1.46 -6.33 -9.80
N MET A 20 0.34 -6.21 -9.08
CA MET A 20 -0.26 -7.32 -8.34
C MET A 20 -0.71 -8.46 -9.27
N MET A 21 -1.35 -8.15 -10.41
CA MET A 21 -1.74 -9.17 -11.38
C MET A 21 -0.52 -9.88 -11.99
N ALA A 22 0.51 -9.13 -12.37
CA ALA A 22 1.73 -9.70 -12.94
C ALA A 22 2.46 -10.61 -11.94
N ALA A 23 2.58 -10.20 -10.67
CA ALA A 23 3.14 -11.02 -9.61
C ALA A 23 2.33 -12.30 -9.38
N PHE A 24 0.99 -12.19 -9.41
CA PHE A 24 0.11 -13.34 -9.24
C PHE A 24 0.19 -14.34 -10.40
N GLU A 25 0.34 -13.86 -11.63
CA GLU A 25 0.53 -14.72 -12.80
C GLU A 25 1.87 -15.47 -12.74
N ALA A 26 2.94 -14.77 -12.34
CA ALA A 26 4.24 -15.40 -12.08
C ALA A 26 4.15 -16.44 -10.95
N PHE A 27 3.37 -16.17 -9.90
CA PHE A 27 3.14 -17.11 -8.80
C PHE A 27 2.49 -18.38 -9.31
N LYS A 28 1.39 -18.27 -10.06
CA LYS A 28 0.70 -19.42 -10.66
C LYS A 28 1.65 -20.27 -11.51
N GLY A 29 2.38 -19.65 -12.45
CA GLY A 29 3.31 -20.38 -13.31
C GLY A 29 4.41 -21.11 -12.55
N ALA A 30 4.95 -20.51 -11.47
CA ALA A 30 5.93 -21.16 -10.62
C ALA A 30 5.31 -22.28 -9.76
N ASN A 31 4.08 -22.09 -9.26
CA ASN A 31 3.37 -23.08 -8.47
C ASN A 31 2.97 -24.30 -9.30
N ASP A 32 2.49 -24.08 -10.53
CA ASP A 32 2.14 -25.15 -11.47
C ASP A 32 3.38 -26.00 -11.81
N ALA A 33 4.53 -25.37 -12.02
CA ALA A 33 5.80 -26.09 -12.22
C ALA A 33 6.20 -26.91 -10.99
N ARG A 34 6.04 -26.36 -9.78
CA ARG A 34 6.29 -27.07 -8.51
C ARG A 34 5.34 -28.26 -8.35
N LEU A 35 4.05 -28.08 -8.61
CA LEU A 35 3.04 -29.13 -8.52
C LEU A 35 3.31 -30.26 -9.54
N ALA A 36 3.67 -29.90 -10.78
CA ALA A 36 4.02 -30.89 -11.79
C ALA A 36 5.24 -31.75 -11.40
N GLU A 37 6.22 -31.17 -10.70
CA GLU A 37 7.36 -31.93 -10.17
C GLU A 37 6.96 -32.85 -9.01
N ILE A 38 6.12 -32.36 -8.08
CA ILE A 38 5.56 -33.18 -7.00
C ILE A 38 4.78 -34.36 -7.58
N GLU A 39 3.94 -34.14 -8.59
CA GLU A 39 3.16 -35.19 -9.23
C GLU A 39 4.04 -36.24 -9.92
N LYS A 40 5.15 -35.82 -10.55
CA LYS A 40 6.07 -36.73 -11.26
C LYS A 40 7.01 -37.48 -10.33
N LYS A 41 7.48 -36.85 -9.26
CA LYS A 41 8.59 -37.34 -8.42
C LYS A 41 8.19 -37.60 -6.97
N ALA A 42 6.91 -37.38 -6.61
CA ALA A 42 6.40 -37.37 -5.24
C ALA A 42 7.08 -36.34 -4.31
N SER A 43 7.83 -35.37 -4.85
CA SER A 43 8.54 -34.33 -4.09
C SER A 43 8.84 -33.12 -4.98
N ALA A 44 8.83 -31.91 -4.38
CA ALA A 44 9.20 -30.68 -5.07
C ALA A 44 10.73 -30.49 -5.06
N ASP A 45 11.26 -29.88 -6.12
CA ASP A 45 12.63 -29.37 -6.14
C ASP A 45 12.76 -28.16 -5.20
N ALA A 46 13.76 -28.17 -4.31
CA ALA A 46 14.02 -27.09 -3.36
C ALA A 46 14.20 -25.72 -4.03
N LEU A 47 14.73 -25.66 -5.25
CA LEU A 47 14.84 -24.41 -6.02
C LEU A 47 13.49 -23.90 -6.48
N LEU A 48 12.55 -24.79 -6.82
CA LEU A 48 11.17 -24.40 -7.13
C LEU A 48 10.44 -23.93 -5.89
N GLU A 49 10.67 -24.57 -4.73
CA GLU A 49 10.10 -24.11 -3.45
C GLU A 49 10.58 -22.71 -3.10
N GLU A 50 11.88 -22.46 -3.20
CA GLU A 50 12.45 -21.12 -2.96
C GLU A 50 11.91 -20.10 -3.96
N LYS A 51 11.78 -20.47 -5.24
CA LYS A 51 11.23 -19.59 -6.27
C LYS A 51 9.78 -19.22 -5.97
N VAL A 52 8.95 -20.20 -5.63
CA VAL A 52 7.55 -19.97 -5.24
C VAL A 52 7.48 -19.06 -4.00
N ALA A 53 8.31 -19.31 -2.98
CA ALA A 53 8.37 -18.48 -1.77
C ALA A 53 8.80 -17.04 -2.06
N ARG A 54 9.80 -16.83 -2.92
CA ARG A 54 10.21 -15.48 -3.35
C ARG A 54 9.10 -14.73 -4.09
N ILE A 55 8.37 -15.43 -4.96
CA ILE A 55 7.25 -14.82 -5.69
C ILE A 55 6.07 -14.54 -4.77
N ASP A 56 5.77 -15.42 -3.82
CA ASP A 56 4.74 -15.20 -2.80
C ASP A 56 5.03 -13.92 -2.00
N GLN A 57 6.28 -13.71 -1.57
CA GLN A 57 6.69 -12.45 -0.94
C GLN A 57 6.49 -11.25 -1.86
N ALA A 58 6.81 -11.37 -3.15
CA ALA A 58 6.61 -10.29 -4.12
C ALA A 58 5.11 -9.96 -4.31
N VAL A 59 4.23 -10.97 -4.33
CA VAL A 59 2.77 -10.77 -4.36
C VAL A 59 2.32 -10.03 -3.10
N GLY A 60 2.79 -10.43 -1.92
CA GLY A 60 2.49 -9.74 -0.67
C GLY A 60 2.91 -8.26 -0.67
N GLN A 61 4.10 -7.96 -1.21
CA GLN A 61 4.58 -6.58 -1.39
C GLN A 61 3.71 -5.78 -2.37
N ALA A 62 3.33 -6.38 -3.51
CA ALA A 62 2.45 -5.74 -4.49
C ALA A 62 1.05 -5.45 -3.90
N GLN A 63 0.51 -6.38 -3.13
CA GLN A 63 -0.76 -6.19 -2.42
C GLN A 63 -0.67 -5.04 -1.40
N ALA A 64 0.39 -4.96 -0.60
CA ALA A 64 0.59 -3.87 0.35
C ALA A 64 0.66 -2.49 -0.34
N ARG A 65 1.30 -2.41 -1.50
CA ARG A 65 1.34 -1.18 -2.31
C ARG A 65 -0.04 -0.79 -2.85
N LEU A 66 -0.81 -1.77 -3.32
CA LEU A 66 -2.18 -1.54 -3.77
C LEU A 66 -3.07 -1.03 -2.64
N ASP A 67 -2.99 -1.63 -1.45
CA ASP A 67 -3.75 -1.20 -0.28
C ASP A 67 -3.43 0.24 0.13
N ARG A 68 -2.14 0.60 0.09
CA ARG A 68 -1.69 1.98 0.33
C ARG A 68 -2.25 2.95 -0.71
N ALA A 69 -2.14 2.63 -2.00
CA ALA A 69 -2.66 3.48 -3.08
C ALA A 69 -4.18 3.68 -2.95
N LEU A 70 -4.92 2.60 -2.62
CA LEU A 70 -6.36 2.66 -2.37
C LEU A 70 -6.71 3.50 -1.13
N SER A 71 -5.89 3.44 -0.08
CA SER A 71 -6.06 4.24 1.14
C SER A 71 -5.83 5.72 0.88
N GLU A 72 -4.77 6.06 0.14
CA GLU A 72 -4.46 7.44 -0.26
C GLU A 72 -5.56 8.00 -1.18
N ALA A 73 -6.07 7.20 -2.13
CA ALA A 73 -7.17 7.60 -3.01
C ALA A 73 -8.50 7.82 -2.26
N ARG A 74 -8.70 7.18 -1.10
CA ARG A 74 -9.89 7.36 -0.25
C ARG A 74 -9.79 8.52 0.71
N ARG A 75 -8.59 9.00 1.04
CA ARG A 75 -8.40 10.11 1.97
C ARG A 75 -8.89 11.39 1.28
N PRO A 76 -10.09 11.92 1.62
CA PRO A 76 -10.53 13.19 1.08
C PRO A 76 -9.52 14.22 1.56
N GLY A 77 -9.06 15.11 0.69
CA GLY A 77 -8.06 16.12 1.04
C GLY A 77 -8.52 16.91 2.26
N ILE A 78 -8.03 16.56 3.44
CA ILE A 78 -8.01 17.47 4.57
C ILE A 78 -6.91 18.45 4.20
N SER A 79 -7.30 19.50 3.49
CA SER A 79 -6.48 20.65 3.20
C SER A 79 -5.75 21.01 4.49
N THR A 80 -4.43 20.95 4.47
CA THR A 80 -3.58 21.50 5.52
C THR A 80 -3.55 23.04 5.42
N GLU A 81 -4.73 23.64 5.20
CA GLU A 81 -4.98 25.07 5.23
C GLU A 81 -5.91 25.38 6.42
N SER A 82 -5.58 24.82 7.58
CA SER A 82 -6.06 25.32 8.87
C SER A 82 -5.06 24.97 9.97
N ALA A 83 -3.79 25.28 9.68
CA ALA A 83 -2.77 25.51 10.70
C ALA A 83 -2.16 26.90 10.47
N SER A 84 -3.00 27.88 10.10
CA SER A 84 -2.62 29.29 10.08
C SER A 84 -3.41 30.03 11.15
N ALA A 85 -2.95 29.90 12.40
CA ALA A 85 -2.92 30.96 13.40
C ALA A 85 -2.40 30.40 14.74
N PRO A 86 -1.15 30.68 15.16
CA PRO A 86 -0.92 30.91 16.57
C PRO A 86 -1.60 32.24 16.90
N SER A 87 -2.81 32.17 17.47
CA SER A 87 -3.51 33.35 17.98
C SER A 87 -2.60 34.03 18.98
N THR A 88 -2.10 35.19 18.58
CA THR A 88 -1.34 36.09 19.43
C THR A 88 -2.33 36.76 20.39
N ALA A 89 -1.87 36.99 21.63
CA ALA A 89 -2.43 37.91 22.64
C ALA A 89 -3.63 37.45 23.50
N PHE A 90 -3.32 36.98 24.71
CA PHE A 90 -3.93 37.54 25.93
C PHE A 90 -2.92 37.46 27.10
N GLY A 91 -1.90 38.30 27.03
CA GLY A 91 -0.96 38.56 28.11
C GLY A 91 -0.64 40.04 28.08
N GLY A 92 -1.52 40.85 28.65
CA GLY A 92 -1.32 42.30 28.76
C GLY A 92 -0.02 42.63 29.51
N PRO A 93 0.61 43.79 29.21
CA PRO A 93 1.92 44.14 29.75
C PRO A 93 1.87 44.29 31.28
N PRO A 94 2.99 44.02 31.98
CA PRO A 94 3.04 44.11 33.44
C PRO A 94 2.91 45.56 33.92
N PRO A 95 2.26 45.83 35.07
CA PRO A 95 2.31 47.14 35.69
C PRO A 95 3.72 47.43 36.25
N PRO A 96 4.13 48.71 36.30
CA PRO A 96 5.53 49.11 36.55
C PRO A 96 5.97 48.92 38.01
N PRO A 97 7.28 48.83 38.27
CA PRO A 97 7.82 48.84 39.63
C PRO A 97 7.97 50.27 40.13
N GLY A 98 7.64 50.54 41.40
CA GLY A 98 8.08 51.77 42.05
C GLY A 98 7.51 52.00 43.44
N GLY A 99 8.41 52.27 44.40
CA GLY A 99 8.14 52.96 45.66
C GLY A 99 8.36 52.15 46.92
#